data_AF-A0A9X8VKH4-F1
#
_entry.id   AF-A0A9X8VKH4-F1
#
_cell.length_a   1.000
_cell.length_b   1.000
_cell.length_c   1.000
_cell.angle_alpha   90.00
_cell.angle_beta   90.00
_cell.angle_gamma   90.00
#
_symmetry.space_group_name_H-M   'P 1'
#
loop_
_entity.id
_entity.type
_entity.pdbx_description
1 polymer ?
#
loop_
_entity_poly.entity_id
_entity_poly.type
_entity_poly.pdbx_seq_one_letter_code
_entity_poly.pdbx_strand_id
1 'polypeptide(L)' 'MRHPLVMGNWKLNGSTHMVNELIAGLRNELSSVDGCGVAIAPPVMYLDQAKHALAGSRIA' A
#
# COMPACT_ATOMS: atom_id res chain seq x y z
N MET A 1 -16.13 14.16 13.63
CA MET A 1 -16.04 12.68 13.54
C MET A 1 -14.64 12.31 13.07
N ARG A 2 -14.08 11.16 13.47
CA ARG A 2 -12.74 10.74 13.04
C ARG A 2 -12.80 10.21 11.60
N HIS A 3 -11.79 10.53 10.79
CA HIS A 3 -11.60 9.91 9.47
C HIS A 3 -10.96 8.52 9.66
N PRO A 4 -11.53 7.43 9.10
CA PRO A 4 -11.02 6.09 9.32
C PRO A 4 -9.71 5.85 8.57
N LEU A 5 -8.88 4.96 9.12
CA LEU A 5 -7.63 4.51 8.52
C LEU A 5 -7.59 2.98 8.59
N VAL A 6 -7.31 2.34 7.46
CA VAL A 6 -7.03 0.90 7.37
C VAL A 6 -5.57 0.71 6.99
N MET A 7 -4.84 -0.08 7.77
CA MET A 7 -3.41 -0.33 7.56
C MET A 7 -3.12 -1.82 7.37
N GLY A 8 -2.57 -2.19 6.22
CA GLY A 8 -2.15 -3.55 5.91
C GLY A 8 -0.73 -3.85 6.39
N ASN A 9 -0.57 -4.49 7.55
CA ASN A 9 0.73 -4.98 8.03
C ASN A 9 1.09 -6.31 7.37
N TRP A 10 2.12 -6.31 6.52
CA TRP A 10 2.56 -7.50 5.79
C TRP A 10 3.40 -8.43 6.66
N LYS A 11 3.79 -8.02 7.87
CA LYS A 11 4.67 -8.76 8.77
C LYS A 11 5.97 -9.10 8.03
N LEU A 12 6.46 -10.33 8.16
CA LEU A 12 7.66 -10.82 7.46
C LEU A 12 7.31 -11.49 6.13
N ASN A 13 6.36 -10.93 5.37
CA ASN A 13 5.95 -11.47 4.06
C ASN A 13 6.27 -10.47 2.95
N GLY A 14 7.00 -10.91 1.93
CA GLY A 14 7.29 -10.09 0.77
C GLY A 14 8.39 -10.67 -0.10
N SER A 15 8.24 -10.46 -1.40
CA SER A 15 9.26 -10.58 -2.44
C SER A 15 9.15 -9.38 -3.37
N THR A 16 10.18 -9.05 -4.14
CA THR A 16 10.12 -7.95 -5.12
C THR A 16 8.94 -8.12 -6.08
N HIS A 17 8.63 -9.35 -6.51
CA HIS A 17 7.48 -9.64 -7.35
C HIS A 17 6.15 -9.36 -6.63
N MET A 18 5.98 -9.88 -5.41
CA MET A 18 4.78 -9.66 -4.60
C MET A 18 4.51 -8.17 -4.34
N VAL A 19 5.56 -7.41 -4.02
CA VAL A 19 5.45 -5.96 -3.75
C VAL A 19 4.85 -5.25 -4.97
N ASN A 20 5.36 -5.52 -6.17
CA ASN A 20 4.89 -4.89 -7.39
C ASN A 20 3.45 -5.28 -7.73
N GLU A 21 3.15 -6.58 -7.70
CA GLU A 21 1.82 -7.10 -8.03
C GLU A 21 0.75 -6.58 -7.07
N LEU A 22 0.99 -6.67 -5.75
CA LEU A 22 0.02 -6.27 -4.76
C LEU A 22 -0.21 -4.75 -4.78
N ILE A 23 0.85 -3.95 -4.94
CA ILE A 23 0.71 -2.50 -5.02
C ILE A 23 -0.03 -2.09 -6.31
N ALA A 24 0.26 -2.71 -7.44
CA ALA A 24 -0.46 -2.44 -8.69
C ALA A 24 -1.96 -2.76 -8.55
N GLY A 25 -2.30 -3.91 -7.96
CA GLY A 25 -3.68 -4.29 -7.67
C GLY A 25 -4.37 -3.29 -6.73
N LEU A 26 -3.74 -2.96 -5.60
CA LEU A 26 -4.29 -2.01 -4.64
C LEU A 26 -4.54 -0.62 -5.25
N ARG A 27 -3.62 -0.13 -6.10
CA ARG A 27 -3.78 1.16 -6.78
C ARG A 27 -5.02 1.18 -7.68
N ASN A 28 -5.26 0.10 -8.41
CA ASN A 28 -6.42 -0.01 -9.30
C ASN A 28 -7.72 -0.06 -8.51
N GLU A 29 -7.80 -0.98 -7.54
CA GLU A 29 -9.01 -1.23 -6.75
C GLU A 29 -9.39 -0.05 -5.83
N LEU A 30 -8.40 0.72 -5.35
CA LEU A 30 -8.62 1.84 -4.43
C LEU A 30 -8.66 3.22 -5.12
N SER A 31 -8.57 3.25 -6.45
CA SER A 31 -8.53 4.49 -7.24
C SER A 31 -9.77 5.39 -7.07
N SER A 32 -10.92 4.81 -6.74
CA SER A 32 -12.20 5.49 -6.50
C SER A 32 -12.65 5.49 -5.04
N VAL A 33 -11.90 4.85 -4.13
CA VAL A 33 -12.27 4.78 -2.72
C VAL A 33 -11.97 6.10 -2.02
N ASP A 34 -13.03 6.73 -1.51
CA ASP A 34 -12.98 7.95 -0.72
C ASP A 34 -13.44 7.69 0.72
N GLY A 35 -13.14 8.63 1.63
CA GLY A 35 -13.65 8.57 3.00
C GLY A 35 -12.88 7.64 3.95
N CYS A 36 -11.79 7.01 3.50
CA CYS A 36 -10.89 6.22 4.34
C CYS A 36 -9.43 6.35 3.88
N GLY A 37 -8.52 6.61 4.82
CA GLY A 37 -7.08 6.50 4.58
C GLY A 37 -6.66 5.05 4.46
N VAL A 38 -5.70 4.77 3.58
CA VAL A 38 -5.12 3.43 3.41
C VAL A 38 -3.61 3.52 3.53
N ALA A 39 -3.02 2.60 4.29
CA ALA A 39 -1.57 2.48 4.41
C ALA A 39 -1.11 1.02 4.32
N ILE A 40 0.13 0.78 3.89
CA ILE A 40 0.77 -0.53 3.93
C ILE A 40 2.05 -0.52 4.77
N ALA A 41 2.34 -1.64 5.42
CA ALA A 41 3.60 -1.87 6.14
C ALA A 41 4.29 -3.13 5.59
N PRO A 42 5.03 -2.99 4.46
CA PRO A 42 5.88 -4.07 3.96
C PRO A 42 7.11 -4.29 4.86
N PRO A 43 7.78 -5.45 4.78
CA PRO A 43 9.10 -5.64 5.37
C PRO A 43 10.07 -4.52 4.99
N VAL A 44 10.96 -4.13 5.91
CA VAL A 44 11.84 -2.95 5.78
C VAL A 44 12.64 -2.91 4.48
N MET A 45 13.11 -4.06 3.98
CA MET A 45 13.90 -4.17 2.74
C MET A 45 13.11 -3.79 1.48
N TYR A 46 11.78 -3.75 1.55
CA TYR A 46 10.91 -3.38 0.44
C TYR A 46 10.30 -1.98 0.58
N LEU A 47 10.61 -1.22 1.64
CA LEU A 47 10.02 0.11 1.85
C LEU A 47 10.34 1.07 0.70
N ASP A 48 11.57 1.08 0.21
CA ASP A 48 11.96 1.95 -0.90
C ASP A 48 11.27 1.53 -2.20
N GLN A 49 11.23 0.23 -2.49
CA GLN A 49 10.52 -0.31 -3.65
C GLN A 49 9.01 0.02 -3.59
N ALA A 50 8.39 -0.18 -2.43
CA ALA A 50 6.98 0.10 -2.22
C ALA A 50 6.67 1.59 -2.39
N LYS A 51 7.51 2.47 -1.83
CA LYS A 51 7.38 3.92 -1.99
C LYS A 51 7.44 4.34 -3.46
N HIS A 52 8.37 3.79 -4.24
CA HIS A 52 8.44 4.05 -5.68
C HIS A 52 7.21 3.52 -6.43
N ALA A 53 6.75 2.31 -6.13
CA ALA A 53 5.58 1.71 -6.76
C ALA A 53 4.25 2.44 -6.43
N LEU A 54 4.19 3.07 -5.25
CA LEU A 54 3.06 3.85 -4.75
C LEU A 54 3.01 5.29 -5.29
N ALA A 55 4.02 5.75 -6.02
CA ALA A 55 4.07 7.11 -6.53
C ALA A 55 2.81 7.48 -7.32
N GLY A 56 2.19 8.62 -6.95
CA GLY A 56 0.95 9.11 -7.55
C GLY A 56 -0.33 8.42 -7.04
N SER A 57 -0.25 7.50 -6.08
CA SER A 57 -1.42 6.92 -5.41
C SER A 57 -1.78 7.67 -4.12
N ARG A 58 -2.95 7.35 -3.55
CA ARG A 58 -3.43 7.86 -2.26
C ARG A 58 -3.07 6.95 -1.07
N ILE A 59 -2.34 5.87 -1.34
CA ILE A 59 -1.95 4.88 -0.33
C ILE A 59 -0.61 5.32 0.27
N ALA A 60 -0.53 5.28 1.60
CA ALA A 60 0.67 5.64 2.37
C ALA A 60 1.57 4.44 2.69
#